data_AF-A0A940PHL4-F1
#
_entry.id   AF-A0A940PHL4-F1
#
_cell.length_a   1.000
_cell.length_b   1.000
_cell.length_c   1.000
_cell.angle_alpha   90.00
_cell.angle_beta   90.00
_cell.angle_gamma   90.00
#
_symmetry.space_group_name_H-M   'P 1'
#
loop_
_entity.id
_entity.type
_entity.pdbx_description
1 polymer ?
#
loop_
_entity_poly.entity_id
_entity_poly.type
_entity_poly.pdbx_seq_one_letter_code
_entity_poly.pdbx_strand_id
1 'polypeptide(L)'
;MKKLFSQMTPEELQTEMKLLQSEMQRVEFPSQRSVLERKYFAAMAYTLNPADYPPGLYKVDGVQLPFEVHYVNGIMAWGKLGQEPDASFPISMLARLS
;
A
#
# COMPACT_ATOMS: atom_id res chain seq x y z
N MET A 1 19.91 -13.19 -4.60
CA MET A 1 18.80 -12.27 -4.93
C MET A 1 17.70 -12.43 -3.88
N LYS A 2 17.12 -11.34 -3.39
CA LYS A 2 15.95 -11.39 -2.50
C LYS A 2 14.70 -11.70 -3.35
N LYS A 3 13.79 -12.54 -2.87
CA LYS A 3 12.51 -12.84 -3.56
C LYS A 3 11.70 -11.55 -3.76
N LEU A 4 10.95 -11.46 -4.85
CA LEU A 4 9.93 -10.42 -5.01
C LEU A 4 8.74 -10.69 -4.09
N PHE A 5 8.04 -9.66 -3.62
CA PHE A 5 6.86 -9.85 -2.75
C PHE A 5 5.77 -10.70 -3.42
N SER A 6 5.60 -10.59 -4.74
CA SER A 6 4.67 -11.42 -5.52
C SER A 6 5.01 -12.92 -5.55
N GLN A 7 6.22 -13.29 -5.12
CA GLN A 7 6.73 -14.67 -5.09
C GLN A 7 6.86 -15.22 -3.66
N MET A 8 6.53 -14.41 -2.65
CA MET A 8 6.62 -14.80 -1.26
C MET A 8 5.37 -15.56 -0.83
N THR A 9 5.52 -16.55 0.05
CA THR A 9 4.38 -17.17 0.73
C THR A 9 3.77 -16.20 1.75
N PRO A 10 2.54 -16.44 2.24
CA PRO A 10 1.96 -15.63 3.30
C PRO A 10 2.86 -15.49 4.55
N GLU A 11 3.55 -16.57 4.95
CA GLU A 11 4.47 -16.58 6.10
C GLU A 11 5.72 -15.75 5.82
N GLU A 12 6.24 -15.81 4.59
CA GLU A 12 7.37 -15.00 4.15
C GLU A 12 7.01 -13.50 4.13
N LEU A 13 5.84 -13.15 3.59
CA LEU A 13 5.30 -11.78 3.61
C LEU A 13 5.12 -11.29 5.05
N GLN A 14 4.57 -12.11 5.94
CA GLN A 14 4.40 -11.75 7.34
C GLN A 14 5.74 -11.50 8.05
N THR A 15 6.74 -12.34 7.76
CA THR A 15 8.09 -12.19 8.33
C THR A 15 8.76 -10.92 7.81
N GLU A 16 8.65 -10.65 6.51
CA GLU A 16 9.18 -9.43 5.89
C GLU A 16 8.49 -8.18 6.45
N MET A 17 7.17 -8.19 6.61
CA MET A 17 6.41 -7.10 7.21
C MET A 17 6.86 -6.80 8.66
N LYS A 18 7.10 -7.83 9.47
CA LYS A 18 7.65 -7.66 10.84
C LYS A 18 9.05 -7.07 10.84
N LEU A 19 9.90 -7.50 9.92
CA LEU A 19 11.24 -6.93 9.76
C LEU A 19 11.16 -5.44 9.43
N LEU A 20 10.37 -5.07 8.42
CA LEU A 20 10.17 -3.67 8.01
C LEU A 20 9.64 -2.82 9.17
N GLN A 21 8.71 -3.33 9.97
CA GLN A 21 8.23 -2.65 11.18
C GLN A 21 9.34 -2.40 12.20
N SER A 22 10.19 -3.41 12.45
CA SER A 22 11.32 -3.26 13.36
C SER A 22 12.36 -2.25 12.85
N GLU A 23 12.59 -2.19 11.54
CA GLU A 23 13.48 -1.21 10.91
C GLU A 23 12.90 0.20 11.02
N MET A 24 11.59 0.38 10.83
CA MET A 24 10.90 1.68 11.00
C MET A 24 11.03 2.25 12.41
N GLN A 25 11.18 1.42 13.43
CA GLN A 25 11.40 1.87 14.82
C GLN A 25 12.84 2.33 15.08
N ARG A 26 13.79 1.94 14.22
CA ARG A 26 15.23 2.21 14.39
C ARG A 26 15.72 3.39 13.56
N VAL A 27 14.95 3.83 12.57
CA VAL A 27 15.31 4.98 11.73
C VAL A 27 14.96 6.28 12.47
N GLU A 28 15.90 7.22 12.45
CA GLU A 28 15.70 8.55 13.07
C GLU A 28 15.02 9.53 12.11
N PHE A 29 15.24 9.36 10.80
CA PHE A 29 14.79 10.32 9.79
C PHE A 29 13.41 9.96 9.22
N PRO A 30 12.46 10.92 9.15
CA PRO A 30 11.15 10.69 8.56
C PRO A 30 11.19 10.20 7.11
N SER A 31 12.14 10.72 6.31
CA SER A 31 12.30 10.30 4.91
C SER A 31 12.66 8.82 4.76
N GLN A 32 13.52 8.29 5.65
CA GLN A 32 13.88 6.87 5.67
C GLN A 32 12.69 6.01 6.10
N ARG A 33 11.95 6.48 7.12
CA ARG A 33 10.72 5.82 7.58
C ARG A 33 9.69 5.71 6.45
N SER A 34 9.44 6.79 5.71
CA SER A 34 8.50 6.77 4.58
C SER A 34 8.90 5.81 3.46
N VAL A 35 10.19 5.53 3.26
CA VAL A 35 10.63 4.50 2.30
C VAL A 35 10.26 3.09 2.81
N LEU A 36 10.46 2.82 4.09
CA LEU A 36 10.10 1.54 4.71
C LEU A 36 8.58 1.33 4.77
N GLU A 37 7.81 2.38 5.06
CA GLU A 37 6.34 2.36 5.06
C GLU A 37 5.80 1.97 3.68
N ARG A 38 6.34 2.55 2.59
CA ARG A 38 5.95 2.17 1.21
C ARG A 38 6.21 0.69 0.93
N LYS A 39 7.36 0.15 1.36
CA LYS A 39 7.66 -1.28 1.22
C LYS A 39 6.70 -2.14 2.03
N TYR A 40 6.39 -1.71 3.25
CA TYR A 40 5.47 -2.41 4.13
C TYR A 40 4.06 -2.49 3.54
N PHE A 41 3.52 -1.36 3.05
CA PHE A 41 2.22 -1.35 2.39
C PHE A 41 2.23 -2.18 1.10
N ALA A 42 3.30 -2.14 0.30
CA ALA A 42 3.40 -2.99 -0.89
C ALA A 42 3.37 -4.49 -0.52
N ALA A 43 4.08 -4.90 0.53
CA ALA A 43 4.06 -6.29 1.01
C ALA A 43 2.66 -6.68 1.54
N MET A 44 2.03 -5.81 2.34
CA MET A 44 0.67 -6.04 2.85
C MET A 44 -0.36 -6.16 1.72
N ALA A 45 -0.19 -5.42 0.63
CA ALA A 45 -1.13 -5.46 -0.48
C ALA A 45 -1.20 -6.85 -1.15
N TYR A 46 -0.13 -7.65 -1.08
CA TYR A 46 -0.13 -9.03 -1.54
C TYR A 46 -0.88 -10.00 -0.62
N THR A 47 -1.24 -9.58 0.60
CA THR A 47 -2.05 -10.38 1.53
C THR A 47 -3.54 -10.04 1.46
N LEU A 48 -3.94 -9.12 0.57
CA LEU A 48 -5.30 -8.64 0.42
C LEU A 48 -5.92 -9.15 -0.89
N ASN A 49 -7.25 -9.18 -0.95
CA ASN A 49 -7.98 -9.55 -2.15
C ASN A 49 -8.35 -8.27 -2.94
N PRO A 50 -7.83 -8.09 -4.17
CA PRO A 50 -8.16 -6.92 -5.00
C PRO A 50 -9.65 -6.74 -5.29
N ALA A 51 -10.43 -7.83 -5.27
CA ALA A 51 -11.87 -7.77 -5.52
C ALA A 51 -12.65 -7.03 -4.41
N ASP A 52 -12.06 -6.86 -3.23
CA ASP A 52 -12.67 -6.15 -2.11
C ASP A 52 -12.55 -4.61 -2.24
N TYR A 53 -11.87 -4.13 -3.30
CA TYR A 53 -11.60 -2.73 -3.59
C TYR A 53 -12.23 -2.29 -4.92
N PRO A 54 -13.58 -2.29 -5.03
CA PRO A 54 -14.25 -1.83 -6.25
C PRO A 54 -14.04 -0.33 -6.48
N PRO A 55 -14.30 0.18 -7.70
CA PRO A 55 -14.27 1.61 -7.98
C PRO A 55 -15.16 2.42 -7.02
N GLY A 56 -14.68 3.61 -6.61
CA GLY A 56 -15.36 4.45 -5.62
C GLY A 56 -14.42 5.39 -4.87
N LEU A 57 -14.94 6.07 -3.84
CA LEU A 57 -14.17 7.00 -3.03
C LEU A 57 -13.52 6.30 -1.82
N TYR A 58 -12.22 6.55 -1.65
CA TYR A 58 -11.41 6.00 -0.58
C TYR A 58 -10.62 7.11 0.12
N LYS A 59 -10.34 6.89 1.40
CA LYS A 59 -9.27 7.56 2.11
C LYS A 59 -7.99 6.76 1.89
N VAL A 60 -6.89 7.46 1.63
CA VAL A 60 -5.55 6.89 1.53
C VAL A 60 -4.79 7.22 2.80
N ASP A 61 -4.13 6.24 3.41
CA ASP A 61 -3.32 6.50 4.60
C ASP A 61 -2.19 7.52 4.31
N GLY A 62 -2.00 8.47 5.23
CA GLY A 62 -1.06 9.58 5.07
C GLY A 62 -1.43 10.66 4.04
N VAL A 63 -2.59 10.56 3.37
CA VAL A 63 -3.05 11.54 2.39
C VAL A 63 -4.35 12.18 2.84
N GLN A 64 -4.42 13.51 2.75
CA GLN A 64 -5.59 14.27 3.23
C GLN A 64 -6.71 14.37 2.18
N LEU A 65 -6.36 14.32 0.89
CA LEU A 65 -7.32 14.43 -0.20
C LEU A 65 -8.03 13.09 -0.43
N PRO A 66 -9.32 13.10 -0.82
CA PRO A 66 -10.02 11.89 -1.22
C PRO A 66 -9.42 11.32 -2.50
N PHE A 67 -9.39 10.00 -2.59
CA PHE A 67 -8.92 9.25 -3.75
C PHE A 67 -10.10 8.53 -4.39
N GLU A 68 -10.41 8.88 -5.64
CA GLU A 68 -11.41 8.22 -6.46
C GLU A 68 -10.75 7.09 -7.23
N VAL A 69 -10.98 5.85 -6.79
CA VAL A 69 -10.50 4.64 -7.47
C VAL A 69 -11.34 4.40 -8.71
N HIS A 70 -10.70 4.33 -9.87
CA HIS A 70 -11.34 3.97 -11.14
C HIS A 70 -11.24 2.47 -11.41
N TYR A 71 -10.10 1.86 -11.09
CA TYR A 71 -9.88 0.42 -11.23
C TYR A 71 -8.71 -0.05 -10.36
N VAL A 72 -8.62 -1.37 -10.18
CA VAL A 72 -7.51 -2.03 -9.50
C VAL A 72 -6.80 -2.94 -10.49
N ASN A 73 -5.47 -2.91 -10.50
CA ASN A 73 -4.63 -3.80 -11.29
C ASN A 73 -3.50 -4.36 -10.43
N GLY A 74 -3.50 -5.69 -10.24
CA GLY A 74 -2.64 -6.36 -9.28
C GLY A 74 -2.91 -5.86 -7.86
N ILE A 75 -1.88 -5.34 -7.21
CA ILE A 75 -1.95 -4.78 -5.84
C ILE A 75 -2.17 -3.27 -5.81
N MET A 76 -2.29 -2.62 -6.97
CA MET A 76 -2.36 -1.16 -7.09
C MET A 76 -3.77 -0.72 -7.51
N ALA A 77 -4.32 0.25 -6.80
CA ALA A 77 -5.49 0.99 -7.23
C ALA A 77 -5.06 2.22 -8.02
N TRP A 78 -5.76 2.49 -9.11
CA TRP A 78 -5.52 3.60 -10.03
C TRP A 78 -6.74 4.49 -10.07
N GLY A 79 -6.51 5.80 -10.11
CA GLY A 79 -7.59 6.74 -9.92
C GLY A 79 -7.15 8.19 -9.93
N LYS A 80 -7.99 9.04 -9.33
CA LYS A 80 -7.77 10.49 -9.23
C LYS A 80 -7.63 10.90 -7.77
N LEU A 81 -6.58 11.65 -7.44
CA LEU A 81 -6.39 12.23 -6.11
C LEU A 81 -6.64 13.74 -6.15
N GLY A 82 -7.76 14.21 -5.60
CA GLY A 82 -8.11 15.62 -5.68
C GLY A 82 -8.27 16.12 -7.12
N GLN A 83 -7.26 16.81 -7.66
CA GLN A 83 -7.22 17.23 -9.08
C GLN A 83 -6.14 16.52 -9.91
N GLU A 84 -5.31 15.68 -9.27
CA GLU A 84 -4.25 14.93 -9.94
C GLU A 84 -4.85 13.68 -10.61
N PRO A 85 -4.93 13.63 -11.95
CA PRO A 85 -5.31 12.41 -12.65
C PRO A 85 -4.17 11.38 -12.56
N ASP A 86 -4.53 10.10 -12.68
CA ASP A 86 -3.58 8.97 -12.78
C ASP A 86 -2.75 8.68 -11.51
N ALA A 87 -3.26 9.07 -10.34
CA ALA A 87 -2.67 8.69 -9.06
C ALA A 87 -2.85 7.17 -8.81
N SER A 88 -1.86 6.56 -8.16
CA SER A 88 -1.94 5.16 -7.77
C SER A 88 -1.40 4.89 -6.38
N PHE A 89 -2.06 3.99 -5.66
CA PHE A 89 -1.71 3.58 -4.31
C PHE A 89 -1.87 2.08 -4.14
N PRO A 90 -1.03 1.41 -3.33
CA PRO A 90 -1.28 0.04 -2.90
C PRO A 90 -2.67 -0.09 -2.26
N ILE A 91 -3.40 -1.16 -2.56
CA ILE A 91 -4.75 -1.39 -1.99
C ILE A 91 -4.74 -1.47 -0.46
N SER A 92 -3.61 -1.84 0.14
CA SER A 92 -3.39 -1.86 1.59
C SER A 92 -3.40 -0.48 2.26
N MET A 93 -3.29 0.61 1.49
CA MET A 93 -3.39 1.97 2.01
C MET A 93 -4.83 2.50 1.98
N LEU A 94 -5.77 1.75 1.41
CA LEU A 94 -7.11 2.23 1.14
C LEU A 94 -8.10 1.86 2.25
N ALA A 95 -8.85 2.86 2.71
CA ALA A 95 -10.02 2.68 3.55
C ALA A 95 -11.24 3.25 2.82
N ARG A 96 -12.25 2.41 2.56
CA ARG A 96 -13.45 2.83 1.84
C ARG A 96 -14.20 3.90 2.62
N LEU A 97 -14.53 5.01 1.96
CA LEU A 97 -15.46 5.99 2.49
C LEU A 97 -16.87 5.43 2.24
N SER A 98 -17.64 5.27 3.31
CA SER A 98 -19.00 4.69 3.27
C SER A 98 -19.96 5.56 2.47
#